data_AF-A0A480AHR0-F1
#
_entry.id   AF-A0A480AHR0-F1
#
_cell.length_a   1.000
_cell.length_b   1.000
_cell.length_c   1.000
_cell.angle_alpha   90.00
_cell.angle_beta   90.00
_cell.angle_gamma   90.00
#
_symmetry.space_group_name_H-M   'P 1'
#
loop_
_entity.id
_entity.type
_entity.pdbx_description
1 polymer ?
#
loop_
_entity_poly.entity_id
_entity_poly.type
_entity_poly.pdbx_seq_one_letter_code
_entity_poly.pdbx_strand_id
1 'polypeptide(L)' 'MTFNENSRVKLPSILHLQRLSYEYLSLKNAVYNSENNIFTDIFKQTQLRDWLLPMLMNGQITIK' A
#
# COMPACT_ATOMS: atom_id res chain seq x y z
N MET A 1 20.32 13.06 -19.81
CA MET A 1 19.63 12.15 -18.87
C MET A 1 20.41 10.87 -18.77
N THR A 2 20.72 10.40 -17.56
CA THR A 2 21.57 9.21 -17.37
C THR A 2 20.77 7.95 -17.74
N PHE A 3 21.16 7.24 -18.79
CA PHE A 3 20.52 6.00 -19.28
C PHE A 3 20.91 4.78 -18.43
N ASN A 4 20.64 4.83 -17.12
CA ASN A 4 20.94 3.76 -16.18
C ASN A 4 19.69 2.90 -15.86
N GLU A 5 19.86 1.88 -15.02
CA GLU A 5 18.77 0.96 -14.64
C GLU A 5 17.56 1.68 -14.01
N ASN A 6 17.80 2.78 -13.28
CA ASN A 6 16.72 3.54 -12.66
C ASN A 6 15.78 4.13 -13.72
N SER A 7 16.33 4.67 -14.82
CA SER A 7 15.53 5.24 -15.92
C SER A 7 15.04 4.20 -16.93
N ARG A 8 15.80 3.15 -17.19
CA ARG A 8 15.46 2.11 -18.18
C ARG A 8 14.54 1.01 -17.68
N VAL A 9 14.54 0.75 -16.37
CA VAL A 9 13.83 -0.41 -15.78
C VAL A 9 12.93 0.03 -14.63
N LYS A 10 13.48 0.59 -13.56
CA LYS A 10 12.72 0.83 -12.31
C LYS A 10 11.55 1.80 -12.50
N LEU A 11 11.79 2.96 -13.13
CA LEU A 11 10.75 3.95 -13.42
C LEU A 11 9.64 3.38 -14.33
N PRO A 12 9.97 2.76 -15.49
CA PRO A 12 8.97 2.08 -16.32
C PRO A 12 8.15 1.03 -15.57
N SER A 13 8.77 0.20 -14.73
CA SER A 13 8.08 -0.83 -13.95
C SER A 13 7.09 -0.24 -12.95
N ILE A 14 7.48 0.79 -12.20
CA ILE A 14 6.59 1.48 -11.25
C ILE A 14 5.38 2.06 -11.98
N LEU A 15 5.61 2.75 -13.10
CA LEU A 15 4.53 3.34 -13.88
C LEU A 15 3.57 2.28 -14.43
N HIS A 16 4.10 1.12 -14.86
CA HIS A 16 3.26 0.02 -15.32
C HIS A 16 2.38 -0.54 -14.19
N LEU A 17 2.92 -0.73 -12.99
CA LEU A 17 2.16 -1.16 -11.81
C LEU A 17 1.06 -0.17 -11.45
N GLN A 18 1.33 1.14 -11.52
CA GLN A 18 0.30 2.15 -11.29
C GLN A 18 -0.87 2.07 -12.28
N ARG A 19 -0.62 1.67 -13.53
CA ARG A 19 -1.68 1.43 -14.53
C ARG A 19 -2.51 0.17 -14.24
N LEU A 20 -1.98 -0.76 -13.47
CA LEU A 20 -2.67 -1.95 -12.97
C LEU A 20 -3.35 -1.69 -11.61
N SER A 21 -3.58 -0.42 -11.26
CA SER A 21 -4.20 0.02 -10.01
C SER A 21 -3.40 -0.29 -8.74
N TYR A 22 -2.09 -0.49 -8.85
CA TYR A 22 -1.21 -0.52 -7.67
C TYR A 22 -0.86 0.90 -7.24
N GLU A 23 -0.97 1.16 -5.95
CA GLU A 23 -0.58 2.45 -5.38
C GLU A 23 0.94 2.50 -5.18
N TYR A 24 1.57 3.58 -5.65
CA TYR A 24 2.97 3.82 -5.37
C TYR A 24 3.15 4.43 -3.97
N LEU A 25 3.96 3.77 -3.14
CA LEU A 25 4.29 4.23 -1.79
C LEU A 25 5.72 4.75 -1.73
N SER A 26 5.88 6.02 -1.33
CA SER A 26 7.20 6.63 -1.17
C SER A 26 7.80 6.31 0.19
N LEU A 27 9.07 5.92 0.22
CA LEU A 27 9.84 5.71 1.45
C LEU A 27 10.35 7.01 2.09
N LYS A 28 10.29 8.14 1.37
CA LYS A 28 11.04 9.36 1.74
C LYS A 28 10.67 9.96 3.11
N ASN A 29 9.51 9.62 3.67
CA ASN A 29 9.11 9.96 5.04
C ASN A 29 8.17 8.88 5.61
N ALA A 30 8.33 7.63 5.19
CA ALA A 30 7.43 6.56 5.58
C ALA A 30 7.68 6.11 7.02
N VAL A 31 6.60 5.89 7.77
CA VAL A 31 6.62 5.18 9.05
C VAL A 31 6.35 3.71 8.76
N TYR A 32 7.38 2.89 8.88
CA TYR A 32 7.30 1.45 8.67
C TYR A 32 8.28 0.74 9.60
N ASN A 33 8.07 -0.55 9.84
CA ASN A 33 8.99 -1.35 10.61
C ASN A 33 10.15 -1.79 9.69
N SER A 34 11.37 -1.36 10.01
CA SER A 34 12.57 -1.61 9.20
C SER A 34 13.09 -3.04 9.27
N GLU A 35 12.78 -3.79 10.33
CA GLU A 35 13.23 -5.19 10.50
C GLU A 35 12.49 -6.14 9.56
N ASN A 36 11.19 -5.91 9.35
CA ASN A 36 10.34 -6.77 8.51
C ASN A 36 9.82 -6.08 7.24
N ASN A 37 10.18 -4.80 7.02
CA ASN A 37 9.76 -3.98 5.88
C ASN A 37 8.22 -3.85 5.74
N ILE A 38 7.49 -3.84 6.86
CA ILE A 38 6.03 -3.75 6.88
C ILE A 38 5.59 -2.33 7.24
N PHE A 39 4.72 -1.76 6.40
CA PHE A 39 4.00 -0.52 6.67
C PHE A 39 2.85 -0.81 7.65
N THR A 40 3.13 -0.66 8.95
CA THR A 40 2.22 -1.08 10.03
C THR A 40 0.85 -0.42 9.97
N ASP A 41 0.79 0.84 9.56
CA ASP A 41 -0.49 1.57 9.49
C ASP A 41 -1.36 1.08 8.33
N ILE A 42 -0.75 0.88 7.16
CA ILE A 42 -1.44 0.33 5.98
C ILE A 42 -1.93 -1.09 6.27
N PHE A 43 -1.12 -1.90 6.95
CA PHE A 43 -1.49 -3.25 7.34
C PHE A 43 -2.70 -3.27 8.28
N LYS A 44 -2.70 -2.44 9.34
CA LYS A 44 -3.83 -2.34 10.28
C LYS A 44 -5.10 -1.83 9.60
N GLN A 45 -4.99 -0.82 8.74
CA GLN A 45 -6.12 -0.29 7.98
C GLN A 45 -6.72 -1.36 7.06
N THR A 46 -5.87 -2.14 6.40
CA THR A 46 -6.30 -3.23 5.51
C THR A 46 -7.05 -4.31 6.29
N GLN A 47 -6.52 -4.74 7.43
CA GLN A 47 -7.20 -5.69 8.31
C GLN A 47 -8.57 -5.15 8.76
N LEU A 48 -8.65 -3.89 9.17
CA LEU A 48 -9.91 -3.25 9.56
C LEU A 48 -10.90 -3.20 8.39
N ARG A 49 -10.46 -2.78 7.21
CA ARG A 49 -11.32 -2.72 6.01
C ARG A 49 -11.83 -4.10 5.61
N ASP A 50 -10.95 -5.07 5.50
CA ASP A 50 -11.29 -6.38 4.95
C ASP A 50 -12.11 -7.22 5.95
N TRP A 51 -11.90 -7.02 7.26
CA TRP A 51 -12.60 -7.77 8.30
C TRP A 51 -13.83 -7.05 8.86
N LEU A 52 -13.73 -5.76 9.21
CA LEU A 52 -14.80 -5.06 9.92
C LEU A 52 -15.83 -4.44 8.98
N LEU A 53 -15.45 -3.98 7.79
CA LEU A 53 -16.38 -3.39 6.83
C LEU A 53 -17.52 -4.35 6.43
N PRO A 54 -17.27 -5.63 6.07
CA PRO A 54 -18.36 -6.55 5.80
C PRO A 54 -19.22 -6.86 7.03
N MET A 55 -18.63 -6.87 8.23
CA MET A 55 -19.35 -7.08 9.51
C MET A 55 -20.21 -5.88 9.93
N LEU A 56 -19.86 -4.67 9.46
CA LEU A 56 -20.70 -3.47 9.59
C LEU A 56 -21.83 -3.48 8.54
N MET A 57 -21.50 -3.83 7.30
CA MET A 57 -22.46 -3.88 6.18
C MET A 57 -23.55 -4.94 6.37
N ASN A 58 -23.23 -6.06 7.03
CA ASN A 58 -24.18 -7.12 7.33
C ASN A 58 -24.91 -6.92 8.68
N GLY A 59 -24.66 -5.80 9.38
CA GLY A 59 -25.33 -5.42 10.63
C GLY A 59 -24.90 -6.22 11.87
N GLN A 60 -23.85 -7.04 11.80
CA GLN A 60 -23.38 -7.85 12.93
C GLN A 60 -22.62 -7.03 13.98
N ILE A 61 -22.07 -5.87 13.59
CA ILE A 61 -21.37 -4.95 14.48
C ILE A 61 -22.00 -3.55 14.31
N THR A 62 -22.17 -2.82 15.42
CA THR A 62 -22.63 -1.42 15.40
C THR A 62 -21.59 -0.55 16.11
N ILE A 63 -21.12 0.49 15.43
CA ILE A 63 -20.24 1.49 16.07
C ILE A 63 -21.17 2.40 16.88
N LYS A 64 -20.97 2.43 18.20
CA LYS A 64 -21.76 3.23 19.14
C LYS A 64 -21.26 4.68 19.18
#